data_AF-A0A958RCV5-F1
#
_entry.id   AF-A0A958RCV5-F1
#
_cell.length_a   1.000
_cell.length_b   1.000
_cell.length_c   1.000
_cell.angle_alpha   90.00
_cell.angle_beta   90.00
_cell.angle_gamma   90.00
#
_symmetry.space_group_name_H-M   'P 1'
#
loop_
_entity.id
_entity.type
_entity.pdbx_description
1 polymer ?
#
loop_
_entity_poly.entity_id
_entity_poly.type
_entity_poly.pdbx_seq_one_letter_code
_entity_poly.pdbx_strand_id
1 'polypeptide(L)'
;MTNEKTTVPPNGYLMLFVFLILFFGSIFAIIAIRNPWFGVLLALALFLLPGFVLVYPNDSRVLILFGKYVGTIKQNGFYWVNPFYVKKKISLRA
;
A
#
# COMPACT_ATOMS: atom_id res chain seq x y z
N MET A 1 -17.97 24.14 -6.89
CA MET A 1 -17.15 23.39 -5.92
C MET A 1 -17.04 21.96 -6.43
N THR A 2 -15.97 21.65 -7.16
CA THR A 2 -15.80 20.34 -7.80
C THR A 2 -15.66 19.27 -6.71
N ASN A 3 -16.54 18.27 -6.70
CA ASN A 3 -16.57 17.20 -5.71
C ASN A 3 -15.28 16.37 -5.79
N GLU A 4 -14.24 16.77 -5.06
CA GLU A 4 -13.03 15.95 -4.92
C GLU A 4 -13.38 14.66 -4.20
N LYS A 5 -13.24 13.51 -4.87
CA LYS A 5 -13.35 12.20 -4.21
C LYS A 5 -12.22 12.04 -3.21
N THR A 6 -12.53 12.22 -1.93
CA THR A 6 -11.67 11.84 -0.81
C THR A 6 -11.86 10.36 -0.55
N THR A 7 -10.78 9.59 -0.63
CA THR A 7 -10.79 8.15 -0.34
C THR A 7 -10.09 7.93 0.98
N VAL A 8 -10.69 7.15 1.87
CA VAL A 8 -10.04 6.65 3.09
C VAL A 8 -9.50 5.25 2.78
N PRO A 9 -8.22 5.10 2.46
CA PRO A 9 -7.64 3.80 2.16
C PRO A 9 -7.51 2.91 3.41
N PRO A 10 -7.30 1.59 3.22
CA PRO A 10 -7.06 0.64 4.30
C PRO A 10 -5.94 1.05 5.26
N ASN A 11 -6.09 0.66 6.52
CA ASN A 11 -5.09 0.89 7.57
C ASN A 11 -3.76 0.21 7.21
N GLY A 12 -2.70 1.01 7.05
CA GLY A 12 -1.38 0.52 6.67
C GLY A 12 -0.74 -0.38 7.72
N TYR A 13 -1.04 -0.19 9.01
CA TYR A 13 -0.50 -1.04 10.08
C TYR A 13 -1.05 -2.46 10.03
N LEU A 14 -2.35 -2.59 9.75
CA LEU A 14 -2.98 -3.91 9.55
C LEU A 14 -2.35 -4.60 8.35
N MET A 15 -2.19 -3.88 7.23
CA MET A 15 -1.59 -4.48 6.04
C MET A 15 -0.10 -4.80 6.21
N LEU A 16 0.62 -4.04 7.05
CA LEU A 16 1.99 -4.35 7.44
C LEU A 16 2.05 -5.66 8.23
N PHE A 17 1.14 -5.87 9.17
CA PHE A 17 1.06 -7.13 9.90
C PHE A 17 0.78 -8.32 8.96
N VAL A 18 -0.16 -8.15 8.02
CA VAL A 18 -0.43 -9.15 6.96
C VAL A 18 0.81 -9.42 6.12
N PHE A 19 1.52 -8.38 5.70
CA PHE A 19 2.77 -8.50 4.94
C PHE A 19 3.82 -9.30 5.72
N LEU A 20 4.03 -9.00 7.00
CA LEU A 20 5.03 -9.70 7.83
C LEU A 20 4.70 -11.18 7.99
N ILE A 21 3.42 -11.52 8.22
CA ILE A 21 2.98 -12.92 8.29
C ILE A 21 3.22 -13.63 6.96
N LEU A 22 2.84 -13.03 5.85
CA LEU A 22 3.06 -13.61 4.52
C LEU A 22 4.55 -13.78 4.20
N PHE A 23 5.37 -12.79 4.54
CA PHE A 23 6.80 -12.79 4.27
C PHE A 23 7.52 -13.85 5.10
N PHE A 24 7.41 -13.81 6.43
CA PHE A 24 8.07 -14.79 7.29
C PHE A 24 7.45 -16.18 7.20
N GLY A 25 6.12 -16.26 7.07
CA GLY A 25 5.40 -17.52 6.90
C GLY A 25 5.79 -18.25 5.61
N SER A 26 5.96 -17.52 4.50
CA SER A 26 6.43 -18.12 3.25
C SER A 26 7.86 -18.62 3.34
N ILE A 27 8.78 -17.85 3.95
CA ILE A 27 10.16 -18.28 4.17
C ILE A 27 10.22 -19.54 5.05
N PHE A 28 9.49 -19.55 6.16
CA PHE A 28 9.42 -20.70 7.05
C PHE A 28 8.85 -21.93 6.33
N ALA A 29 7.77 -21.77 5.55
CA ALA A 29 7.17 -22.85 4.78
C ALA A 29 8.11 -23.42 3.71
N ILE A 30 8.88 -22.58 3.02
CA ILE A 30 9.90 -23.02 2.06
C ILE A 30 10.94 -23.90 2.75
N ILE A 31 11.41 -23.52 3.95
CA ILE A 31 12.46 -24.25 4.67
C ILE A 31 11.91 -25.56 5.28
N ALA A 32 10.73 -25.50 5.92
CA ALA A 32 10.15 -26.61 6.66
C ALA A 32 9.52 -27.66 5.74
N ILE A 33 8.76 -27.22 4.73
CA ILE A 33 8.00 -28.11 3.83
C ILE A 33 8.82 -28.44 2.57
N ARG A 34 9.86 -27.66 2.26
CA ARG A 34 10.74 -27.83 1.08
C ARG A 34 9.99 -27.83 -0.26
N ASN A 35 8.85 -27.15 -0.30
CA ASN A 35 8.04 -27.04 -1.50
C ASN A 35 8.31 -25.70 -2.21
N PRO A 36 8.76 -25.70 -3.48
CA PRO A 36 9.08 -24.48 -4.22
C PRO A 36 7.86 -23.59 -4.50
N TRP A 37 6.63 -24.12 -4.46
CA TRP A 37 5.41 -23.36 -4.70
C TRP A 37 5.20 -22.21 -3.69
N PHE A 38 5.76 -22.31 -2.48
CA PHE A 38 5.74 -21.21 -1.51
C PHE A 38 6.54 -19.98 -1.95
N GLY A 39 7.41 -20.11 -2.96
CA GLY A 39 8.07 -18.98 -3.61
C GLY A 39 7.08 -18.00 -4.26
N VAL A 40 5.91 -18.48 -4.71
CA VAL A 40 4.84 -17.62 -5.23
C VAL A 40 4.25 -16.75 -4.12
N LEU A 41 4.08 -17.32 -2.92
CA LEU A 41 3.61 -16.58 -1.74
C LEU A 41 4.61 -15.50 -1.32
N LEU A 42 5.90 -15.81 -1.40
CA LEU A 42 6.97 -14.84 -1.13
C LEU A 42 6.96 -13.70 -2.15
N ALA A 43 6.84 -14.02 -3.45
CA ALA A 43 6.73 -13.03 -4.51
C ALA A 43 5.49 -12.13 -4.32
N LEU A 44 4.36 -12.71 -3.92
CA LEU A 44 3.14 -11.96 -3.59
C LEU A 44 3.36 -11.03 -2.38
N ALA A 45 4.05 -11.49 -1.34
CA ALA A 45 4.39 -10.65 -0.19
C ALA A 45 5.21 -9.43 -0.65
N LEU A 46 6.26 -9.64 -1.43
CA LEU A 46 7.10 -8.57 -1.97
C LEU A 46 6.30 -7.60 -2.85
N PHE A 47 5.33 -8.10 -3.62
CA PHE A 47 4.44 -7.28 -4.44
C PHE A 47 3.57 -6.31 -3.63
N LEU A 48 3.32 -6.56 -2.33
CA LEU A 48 2.58 -5.64 -1.47
C LEU A 48 3.37 -4.40 -1.06
N LEU A 49 4.72 -4.45 -1.11
CA LEU A 49 5.61 -3.38 -0.63
C LEU A 49 5.33 -2.00 -1.28
N PRO A 50 5.14 -1.89 -2.61
CA PRO A 50 4.87 -0.61 -3.24
C PRO A 50 3.51 -0.04 -2.84
N GLY A 51 2.61 -0.82 -2.23
CA GLY A 51 1.31 -0.33 -1.76
C GLY A 51 1.38 0.54 -0.51
N PHE A 52 2.46 0.50 0.28
CA PHE A 52 2.55 1.30 1.50
C PHE A 52 2.77 2.80 1.22
N VAL A 53 2.04 3.64 1.96
CA VAL A 53 2.04 5.10 1.82
C VAL A 53 1.97 5.76 3.18
N LEU A 54 2.91 6.66 3.44
CA LEU A 54 2.87 7.55 4.60
C LEU A 54 2.43 8.96 4.16
N VAL A 55 1.39 9.47 4.83
CA VAL A 55 0.85 10.82 4.63
C VAL A 55 1.14 11.64 5.89
N TYR A 56 1.96 12.67 5.74
CA TYR A 56 2.35 13.56 6.85
C TYR A 56 1.27 14.63 7.12
N PRO A 57 1.29 15.27 8.30
CA PRO A 57 0.50 16.47 8.54
C PRO A 57 0.83 17.55 7.51
N ASN A 58 -0.20 18.19 6.93
CA ASN A 58 -0.10 19.19 5.86
C ASN A 58 0.36 18.66 4.49
N ASP A 59 0.42 17.36 4.31
CA ASP A 59 0.61 16.70 3.02
C ASP A 59 -0.70 16.05 2.57
N SER A 60 -0.87 15.91 1.27
CA SER A 60 -1.84 14.99 0.68
C SER A 60 -1.18 14.09 -0.37
N ARG A 61 -1.87 13.00 -0.71
CA ARG A 61 -1.45 12.07 -1.76
C ARG A 61 -2.58 11.86 -2.74
N VAL A 62 -2.36 12.28 -3.99
CA VAL A 62 -3.27 11.99 -5.09
C VAL A 62 -2.94 10.60 -5.64
N LEU A 63 -3.98 9.78 -5.78
CA LEU A 63 -3.91 8.43 -6.30
C LEU A 63 -4.40 8.41 -7.75
N ILE A 64 -3.53 7.93 -8.64
CA ILE A 64 -3.81 7.80 -10.06
C ILE A 64 -3.57 6.34 -10.46
N LEU A 65 -4.55 5.73 -11.14
CA LEU A 65 -4.44 4.39 -11.69
C LEU A 65 -4.49 4.46 -13.21
N PHE A 66 -3.42 4.02 -13.89
CA PHE A 66 -3.33 4.01 -15.36
C PHE A 66 -3.78 5.35 -16.00
N GLY A 67 -3.32 6.47 -15.43
CA GLY A 67 -3.65 7.82 -15.91
C GLY A 67 -5.01 8.38 -15.45
N LYS A 68 -5.86 7.59 -14.79
CA LYS A 68 -7.14 8.04 -14.25
C LYS A 68 -7.04 8.43 -12.79
N TYR A 69 -7.55 9.62 -12.44
CA TYR A 69 -7.68 10.05 -11.05
C TYR A 69 -8.66 9.13 -10.31
N VAL A 70 -8.18 8.51 -9.22
CA VAL A 70 -9.00 7.61 -8.39
C VAL A 70 -9.51 8.36 -7.16
N GLY A 71 -8.64 9.14 -6.52
CA GLY A 71 -8.97 9.85 -5.29
C GLY A 71 -7.76 10.54 -4.68
N THR A 72 -7.99 11.24 -3.57
CA THR A 72 -6.93 11.89 -2.79
C THR A 72 -7.03 11.49 -1.32
N ILE A 73 -5.89 11.15 -0.73
CA ILE A 73 -5.74 10.94 0.71
C ILE A 73 -5.30 12.27 1.32
N LYS A 74 -6.18 12.86 2.14
CA LYS A 74 -5.90 14.12 2.86
C LYS A 74 -5.59 13.91 4.34
N GLN A 75 -6.06 12.81 4.90
CA GLN A 75 -5.82 12.49 6.31
C GLN A 75 -4.38 12.02 6.49
N ASN A 76 -3.76 12.49 7.57
CA ASN A 76 -2.44 12.04 7.98
C ASN A 76 -2.53 10.60 8.52
N GLY A 77 -1.52 9.79 8.20
CA GLY A 77 -1.48 8.41 8.65
C GLY A 77 -0.64 7.52 7.78
N PHE A 78 -0.59 6.26 8.17
CA PHE A 78 0.04 5.19 7.42
C PHE A 78 -1.03 4.31 6.79
N TYR A 79 -0.98 4.19 5.47
CA TYR A 79 -2.00 3.54 4.68
C TYR A 79 -1.39 2.52 3.74
N TRP A 80 -2.21 1.57 3.32
CA TRP A 80 -1.88 0.71 2.19
C TRP A 80 -2.87 0.97 1.06
N VAL A 81 -2.35 1.15 -0.14
CA VAL A 81 -3.12 1.36 -1.36
C VAL A 81 -2.71 0.34 -2.41
N ASN A 82 -3.47 0.26 -3.50
CA ASN A 82 -3.13 -0.60 -4.62
C ASN A 82 -1.69 -0.30 -5.11
N PRO A 83 -0.79 -1.30 -5.20
CA PRO A 83 0.58 -1.13 -5.67
C PRO A 83 0.71 -0.50 -7.06
N PHE A 84 -0.32 -0.60 -7.90
CA PHE A 84 -0.36 0.01 -9.22
C PHE A 84 -0.67 1.50 -9.23
N TYR A 85 -0.97 2.12 -8.08
CA TYR A 85 -1.23 3.55 -8.02
C TYR A 85 0.05 4.37 -8.13
N VAL A 86 0.02 5.36 -9.01
CA VAL A 86 0.93 6.50 -8.96
C VAL A 86 0.46 7.42 -7.84
N LYS A 87 1.37 7.73 -6.92
CA LYS A 87 1.11 8.47 -5.69
C LYS A 87 1.79 9.83 -5.75
N LYS A 88 1.07 10.86 -6.19
CA LYS A 88 1.62 12.22 -6.31
C LYS A 88 1.47 12.96 -4.98
N LYS A 89 2.59 13.42 -4.42
CA LYS A 89 2.62 14.28 -3.23
C LYS A 89 2.15 15.68 -3.60
N ILE A 90 1.21 16.22 -2.84
CA ILE A 90 0.78 17.62 -2.91
C ILE A 90 0.86 18.23 -1.52
N SER A 91 1.57 19.35 -1.41
CA SER A 91 1.64 20.14 -0.18
C SER A 91 0.33 20.90 0.01
N LEU A 92 -0.19 20.92 1.23
CA LEU A 92 -1.33 21.75 1.61
C LEU A 92 -0.90 23.06 2.28
N ARG A 93 0.41 23.34 2.32
CA ARG A 93 0.94 24.63 2.77
C ARG A 93 0.63 25.69 1.70
N ALA A 94 -0.20 26.66 2.06
CA ALA A 94 -0.51 27.85 1.27
C ALA A 94 0.52 28.96 1.51
#